data_AF-A0A925GAA3-F1
#
_entry.id   AF-A0A925GAA3-F1
#
_cell.length_a   1.000
_cell.length_b   1.000
_cell.length_c   1.000
_cell.angle_alpha   90.00
_cell.angle_beta   90.00
_cell.angle_gamma   90.00
#
_symmetry.space_group_name_H-M   'P 1'
#
loop_
_entity.id
_entity.type
_entity.pdbx_description
1 polymer ?
#
loop_
_entity_poly.entity_id
_entity_poly.type
_entity_poly.pdbx_seq_one_letter_code
_entity_poly.pdbx_strand_id
1 'polypeptide(L)' 'TDPKKADVGTIRNKYAESIEANAVHGSDSDENAAIEGNFYFSALERF' A
#
# COMPACT_ATOMS: atom_id res chain seq x y z
N THR A 1 6.67 -6.31 -1.10
CA THR A 1 7.29 -5.05 -1.55
C THR A 1 7.92 -5.18 -2.93
N ASP A 2 8.89 -6.09 -3.12
CA ASP A 2 9.53 -6.34 -4.43
C ASP A 2 8.57 -6.99 -5.45
N PRO A 3 8.30 -6.37 -6.61
CA PRO A 3 7.46 -6.95 -7.67
C PRO A 3 7.95 -8.29 -8.20
N LYS A 4 9.27 -8.54 -8.24
CA LYS A 4 9.85 -9.79 -8.75
C LYS A 4 9.53 -10.99 -7.86
N LYS A 5 9.16 -10.74 -6.61
CA LYS A 5 8.76 -11.76 -5.62
C LYS A 5 7.24 -11.80 -5.41
N ALA A 6 6.48 -10.97 -6.12
CA ALA A 6 5.04 -10.89 -5.94
C ALA A 6 4.35 -12.02 -6.72
N ASP A 7 3.37 -12.66 -6.09
CA ASP A 7 2.62 -13.75 -6.72
C ASP A 7 1.93 -13.28 -7.99
N VAL A 8 1.83 -14.20 -8.95
CA VAL A 8 1.19 -13.96 -10.25
C VAL A 8 -0.24 -13.49 -10.02
N GLY A 9 -0.61 -12.39 -10.66
CA GLY A 9 -1.96 -11.86 -10.59
C GLY A 9 -2.16 -10.68 -9.64
N THR A 10 -1.24 -10.48 -8.68
CA THR A 10 -1.27 -9.35 -7.74
C THR A 10 -1.02 -8.01 -8.44
N ILE A 11 -1.42 -6.89 -7.81
CA ILE A 11 -1.23 -5.53 -8.35
C ILE A 11 0.25 -5.28 -8.68
N ARG A 12 1.15 -5.63 -7.75
CA ARG A 12 2.60 -5.44 -7.92
C ARG A 12 3.14 -6.29 -9.08
N ASN A 13 2.74 -7.55 -9.18
CA ASN A 13 3.18 -8.40 -10.29
C ASN A 13 2.70 -7.87 -11.66
N LYS A 14 1.50 -7.30 -11.74
CA LYS A 14 0.92 -6.83 -12.99
C LYS A 14 1.38 -5.44 -13.44
N TYR A 15 1.65 -4.54 -12.50
CA TYR A 15 1.71 -3.10 -12.80
C TYR A 15 2.96 -2.40 -12.26
N ALA A 16 3.78 -3.02 -11.41
CA ALA A 16 4.96 -2.37 -10.88
C ALA A 16 6.17 -2.48 -11.81
N GLU A 17 6.97 -1.42 -11.87
CA GLU A 17 8.17 -1.35 -12.70
C GLU A 17 9.42 -1.83 -11.95
N SER A 18 9.58 -1.41 -10.68
CA SER A 18 10.72 -1.75 -9.83
C SER A 18 10.35 -1.77 -8.35
N ILE A 19 11.31 -2.01 -7.46
CA ILE A 19 11.08 -1.96 -6.00
C ILE A 19 10.82 -0.54 -5.51
N GLU A 20 11.45 0.46 -6.14
CA GLU A 20 11.28 1.88 -5.89
C GLU A 20 9.96 2.41 -6.48
N ALA A 21 9.51 1.83 -7.59
CA ALA A 21 8.25 2.14 -8.28
C ALA A 21 7.28 0.95 -8.24
N ASN A 22 6.91 0.53 -7.02
CA ASN A 22 6.17 -0.72 -6.80
C ASN A 22 4.64 -0.61 -6.88
N ALA A 23 4.15 0.37 -7.64
CA ALA A 23 2.74 0.68 -7.94
C ALA A 23 1.84 1.13 -6.78
N VAL A 24 1.91 0.49 -5.60
CA VAL A 24 0.99 0.76 -4.49
C VAL A 24 1.65 0.66 -3.11
N HIS A 25 1.26 1.59 -2.23
CA HIS A 25 1.47 1.52 -0.79
C HIS A 25 0.27 0.86 -0.09
N GLY A 26 0.52 0.26 1.06
CA GLY A 26 -0.51 -0.25 1.96
C GLY A 26 0.10 -0.49 3.33
N SER A 27 -0.61 -0.12 4.38
CA SER A 27 -0.16 -0.27 5.77
C SER A 27 0.10 -1.74 6.11
N ASP A 28 1.11 -2.00 6.93
CA ASP A 28 1.59 -3.34 7.28
C ASP A 28 1.11 -3.86 8.64
N SER A 29 0.40 -3.02 9.42
CA SER A 29 -0.27 -3.40 10.67
C SER A 29 -1.50 -2.53 10.93
N ASP A 30 -2.35 -2.95 11.87
CA ASP A 30 -3.53 -2.19 12.29
C ASP A 30 -3.13 -0.86 12.94
N GLU A 31 -2.05 -0.85 13.72
CA GLU A 31 -1.50 0.37 14.34
C GLU A 31 -1.04 1.36 13.27
N ASN A 32 -0.28 0.89 12.26
CA ASN A 32 0.19 1.74 11.17
C ASN A 32 -0.97 2.20 10.28
N ALA A 33 -1.98 1.35 10.05
CA ALA A 33 -3.19 1.75 9.34
C ALA A 33 -3.93 2.89 10.06
N ALA A 34 -4.03 2.83 11.39
CA ALA A 34 -4.64 3.91 12.17
C ALA A 34 -3.81 5.20 12.10
N ILE A 35 -2.48 5.10 12.19
CA ILE A 35 -1.57 6.26 12.08
C ILE A 35 -1.67 6.92 10.70
N GLU A 36 -1.49 6.14 9.63
CA GLU A 36 -1.53 6.63 8.26
C GLU A 36 -2.91 7.17 7.89
N GLY A 37 -3.99 6.47 8.29
CA GLY A 37 -5.36 6.92 8.07
C GLY A 37 -5.65 8.26 8.75
N ASN A 38 -5.18 8.46 9.99
CA ASN A 38 -5.27 9.75 10.69
C ASN A 38 -4.41 10.85 10.06
N PHE A 39 -3.28 10.49 9.43
CA PHE A 39 -2.39 11.45 8.79
C PHE A 39 -2.98 12.02 7.49
N TYR A 40 -3.59 11.17 6.67
CA TYR A 40 -4.11 11.57 5.35
C TYR A 40 -5.55 12.08 5.36
N PHE A 41 -6.38 11.61 6.29
CA PHE A 41 -7.80 11.92 6.32
C PHE A 41 -8.23 12.43 7.69
N SER A 42 -9.03 13.49 7.69
CA SER A 42 -9.65 13.99 8.92
C SER A 42 -10.68 12.98 9.47
N ALA A 43 -11.10 13.18 10.73
CA ALA A 43 -12.16 12.37 11.31
C ALA A 43 -13.52 12.52 10.58
N LEU A 44 -13.72 13.58 9.81
CA LEU A 44 -14.97 13.82 9.07
C LEU A 44 -15.00 13.13 7.69
N GLU A 45 -13.85 12.66 7.21
CA GLU A 45 -13.73 11.98 5.91
C GLU A 45 -13.72 10.44 6.04
N ARG A 46 -13.80 9.92 7.27
CA ARG A 46 -13.78 8.49 7.59
C ARG A 46 -15.13 8.08 8.19
N PHE A 47 -15.81 7.13 7.53
CA PHE A 47 -17.17 6.69 7.85
C PHE A 47 -17.24 5.21 8.22
#